data_AF-A0AA41QEL1-F1
#
_entry.id   AF-A0AA41QEL1-F1
#
_cell.length_a   1.000
_cell.length_b   1.000
_cell.length_c   1.000
_cell.angle_alpha   90.00
_cell.angle_beta   90.00
_cell.angle_gamma   90.00
#
_symmetry.space_group_name_H-M   'P 1'
#
loop_
_entity.id
_entity.type
_entity.pdbx_description
1 polymer ?
#
loop_
_entity_poly.entity_id
_entity_poly.type
_entity_poly.pdbx_seq_one_letter_code
_entity_poly.pdbx_strand_id
1 'polypeptide(L)'
;MPIEQIDFGQSLAGLLVDGVPETPYVGATLRLDEKSGTLVEVPYLSYDGTGQFKHVSEWFDSRTPPQNLLFMSTEGPITLFGLRWGGHSEPSGMTAARGSIQVGEAALGARDGELSDPLTMQQVRSWVDGLNEWTRLSSVSKEIISESDGSVSRIKGLTVTTETAVATAWPQGGANISLQSVWRSVQENDGRGRRHVIADDVVIESSFPDARPFSDHLTEQRKVANLLVLLYGQKIAFRRHQFRDPRYVTRVMSGEVIGKPFVEIVSEQTVRERVLPPPDPQDLRLPLADLAQIGADGMATWAENYDRWRRFILPAVSAMSRVGAFAEDIVVSTSTSLEAASVLIGHRDNEENTYHRNKPTTATHVYRCLDVVDIVWPEHVGGKESLARAIARNYNEIKHADRGDFPEARESILVSKINTWLVRLLALDLTGQGSDLLSKYRNSDQLWQLRQYLDGYDLRITPDGRWEARTT
;
A
#
# COMPACT_ATOMS: atom_id res chain seq x y z
N MET A 1 21.05 23.07 4.36
CA MET A 1 19.81 22.69 3.65
C MET A 1 19.14 21.63 4.50
N PRO A 2 17.80 21.64 4.65
CA PRO A 2 17.11 20.57 5.37
C PRO A 2 17.26 19.26 4.60
N ILE A 3 17.40 18.15 5.33
CA ILE A 3 17.35 16.82 4.73
C ILE A 3 15.94 16.58 4.19
N GLU A 4 15.81 16.28 2.91
CA GLU A 4 14.51 16.11 2.24
C GLU A 4 14.10 14.63 2.12
N GLN A 5 15.08 13.72 2.18
CA GLN A 5 14.89 12.29 2.02
C GLN A 5 16.09 11.52 2.61
N ILE A 6 15.86 10.30 3.08
CA ILE A 6 16.89 9.32 3.40
C ILE A 6 16.68 8.10 2.50
N ASP A 7 17.74 7.67 1.82
CA ASP A 7 17.70 6.50 0.92
C ASP A 7 18.17 5.22 1.60
N PHE A 8 17.72 4.07 1.09
CA PHE A 8 18.16 2.78 1.60
C PHE A 8 19.66 2.59 1.44
N GLY A 9 20.31 2.08 2.49
CA GLY A 9 21.77 1.94 2.54
C GLY A 9 22.52 3.24 2.87
N GLN A 10 21.87 4.40 2.85
CA GLN A 10 22.46 5.64 3.34
C GLN A 10 22.62 5.57 4.87
N SER A 11 23.76 6.03 5.36
CA SER A 11 24.05 6.16 6.79
C SER A 11 24.44 7.60 7.10
N LEU A 12 23.81 8.15 8.14
CA LEU A 12 24.06 9.51 8.62
C LEU A 12 24.76 9.42 9.96
N ALA A 13 25.85 10.17 10.13
CA ALA A 13 26.48 10.36 11.42
C ALA A 13 25.97 11.66 12.06
N GLY A 14 25.73 11.64 13.36
CA GLY A 14 25.16 12.79 14.06
C GLY A 14 25.24 12.67 15.58
N LEU A 15 24.62 13.62 16.26
CA LEU A 15 24.50 13.67 17.71
C LEU A 15 23.05 13.40 18.12
N LEU A 16 22.85 12.57 19.13
CA LEU A 16 21.55 12.36 19.77
C LEU A 16 21.37 13.27 20.97
N VAL A 17 20.14 13.78 21.08
CA VAL A 17 19.67 14.59 22.19
C VAL A 17 18.37 13.97 22.71
N ASP A 18 18.29 13.74 24.02
CA ASP A 18 17.15 13.09 24.69
C ASP A 18 16.16 14.08 25.33
N GLY A 19 16.48 15.37 25.29
CA GLY A 19 15.64 16.44 25.82
C GLY A 19 15.69 16.57 27.35
N VAL A 20 16.55 15.81 28.02
CA VAL A 20 16.77 15.93 29.46
C VAL A 20 17.85 16.99 29.70
N PRO A 21 17.57 18.03 30.53
CA PRO A 21 18.58 19.04 30.86
C PRO A 21 19.85 18.41 31.44
N GLU A 22 21.01 18.95 31.05
CA GLU A 22 22.33 18.54 31.53
C GLU A 22 22.79 17.12 31.09
N THR A 23 21.97 16.37 30.34
CA THR A 23 22.42 15.12 29.73
C THR A 23 23.40 15.41 28.57
N PRO A 24 24.59 14.79 28.54
CA PRO A 24 25.54 14.94 27.44
C PRO A 24 24.99 14.42 26.11
N TYR A 25 25.30 15.10 25.02
CA TYR A 25 24.96 14.59 23.67
C TYR A 25 25.86 13.41 23.32
N VAL A 26 25.29 12.44 22.60
CA VAL A 26 26.01 11.21 22.25
C VAL A 26 26.07 11.02 20.75
N GLY A 27 27.26 10.67 20.24
CA GLY A 27 27.43 10.35 18.84
C GLY A 27 26.63 9.10 18.45
N ALA A 28 25.98 9.13 17.30
CA ALA A 28 25.21 8.01 16.79
C ALA A 28 25.25 7.92 15.27
N THR A 29 24.89 6.76 14.75
CA THR A 29 24.68 6.53 13.32
C THR A 29 23.21 6.20 13.08
N LEU A 30 22.54 6.95 12.23
CA LEU A 30 21.21 6.64 11.73
C LEU A 30 21.33 5.97 10.37
N ARG A 31 20.64 4.84 10.17
CA ARG A 31 20.58 4.12 8.89
C ARG A 31 19.15 3.73 8.55
N LEU A 32 18.81 3.78 7.27
CA LEU A 32 17.59 3.19 6.76
C LEU A 32 17.87 1.76 6.25
N ASP A 33 17.39 0.77 7.00
CA ASP A 33 17.51 -0.65 6.71
C ASP A 33 16.23 -1.19 6.03
N GLU A 34 16.41 -2.08 5.05
CA GLU A 34 15.30 -2.65 4.28
C GLU A 34 14.34 -3.54 5.11
N LYS A 35 14.85 -4.18 6.16
CA LYS A 35 14.09 -5.15 6.98
C LYS A 35 13.50 -4.51 8.23
N SER A 36 14.31 -3.67 8.88
CA SER A 36 14.03 -3.09 10.20
C SER A 36 13.62 -1.62 10.15
N GLY A 37 13.66 -0.98 8.98
CA GLY A 37 13.34 0.43 8.83
C GLY A 37 14.45 1.34 9.37
N THR A 38 14.06 2.46 9.97
CA THR A 38 15.02 3.40 10.53
C THR A 38 15.64 2.82 11.81
N LEU A 39 16.95 2.68 11.80
CA LEU A 39 17.76 2.15 12.89
C LEU A 39 18.74 3.22 13.38
N VAL A 40 18.90 3.33 14.69
CA VAL A 40 19.93 4.17 15.30
C VAL A 40 20.88 3.30 16.08
N GLU A 41 22.16 3.36 15.72
CA GLU A 41 23.25 2.71 16.43
C GLU A 41 23.99 3.73 17.31
N VAL A 42 24.13 3.42 18.59
CA VAL A 42 24.72 4.30 19.60
C VAL A 42 25.95 3.62 20.21
N PRO A 43 27.18 4.04 19.88
CA PRO A 43 28.36 3.64 20.64
C PRO A 43 28.35 4.28 22.03
N TYR A 44 28.66 3.49 23.05
CA TYR A 44 28.79 3.97 24.43
C TYR A 44 29.84 3.19 25.22
N LEU A 45 30.25 3.72 26.37
CA LEU A 45 31.13 3.02 27.31
C LEU A 45 30.30 2.39 28.44
N SER A 46 30.32 1.06 28.55
CA SER A 46 29.58 0.33 29.60
C SER A 46 30.16 0.57 30.99
N TYR A 47 31.48 0.77 31.07
CA TYR A 47 32.19 1.19 32.28
C TYR A 47 32.81 2.56 32.08
N ASP A 48 32.04 3.60 32.44
CA ASP A 48 32.43 4.99 32.27
C ASP A 48 32.62 5.69 33.62
N GLY A 49 33.87 5.94 33.99
CA GLY A 49 34.21 6.68 35.22
C GLY A 49 33.87 8.18 35.16
N THR A 50 33.58 8.72 33.97
CA THR A 50 33.19 10.14 33.78
C THR A 50 31.69 10.36 33.91
N GLY A 51 30.89 9.30 33.79
CA GLY A 51 29.43 9.35 33.80
C GLY A 51 28.79 9.90 32.52
N GLN A 52 29.59 10.25 31.50
CA GLN A 52 29.11 10.74 30.19
C GLN A 52 28.09 9.79 29.55
N PHE A 53 28.34 8.47 29.61
CA PHE A 53 27.51 7.46 28.96
C PHE A 53 26.49 6.79 29.88
N LYS A 54 26.40 7.21 31.15
CA LYS A 54 25.53 6.56 32.15
C LYS A 54 24.08 6.48 31.69
N HIS A 55 23.55 7.57 31.12
CA HIS A 55 22.18 7.63 30.60
C HIS A 55 21.95 6.66 29.44
N VAL A 56 22.93 6.51 28.53
CA VAL A 56 22.85 5.58 27.40
C VAL A 56 22.94 4.13 27.87
N SER A 57 23.85 3.81 28.78
CA SER A 57 23.94 2.48 29.39
C SER A 57 22.61 2.10 30.04
N GLU A 58 22.00 3.03 30.79
CA GLU A 58 20.68 2.82 31.39
C GLU A 58 19.60 2.48 30.35
N TRP A 59 19.57 3.14 29.19
CA TRP A 59 18.62 2.82 28.11
C TRP A 59 18.72 1.37 27.64
N PHE A 60 19.94 0.85 27.49
CA PHE A 60 20.18 -0.49 26.95
C PHE A 60 20.12 -1.60 27.99
N ASP A 61 20.52 -1.32 29.24
CA ASP A 61 20.44 -2.23 30.38
C ASP A 61 18.99 -2.46 30.80
N SER A 62 18.22 -1.38 30.92
CA SER A 62 16.79 -1.42 31.28
C SER A 62 15.88 -1.82 30.11
N ARG A 63 16.41 -1.78 28.88
CA ARG A 63 15.67 -1.98 27.63
C ARG A 63 14.52 -0.98 27.41
N THR A 64 14.65 0.21 27.98
CA THR A 64 13.68 1.29 27.84
C THR A 64 14.38 2.55 27.32
N PRO A 65 14.62 2.65 25.99
CA PRO A 65 15.09 3.91 25.42
C PRO A 65 14.04 5.03 25.63
N PRO A 66 14.44 6.31 25.54
CA PRO A 66 13.51 7.44 25.55
C PRO A 66 12.43 7.26 24.49
N GLN A 67 11.23 7.82 24.70
CA GLN A 67 10.15 7.71 23.71
C GLN A 67 10.48 8.44 22.40
N ASN A 68 11.16 9.58 22.51
CA ASN A 68 11.55 10.44 21.40
C ASN A 68 13.02 10.85 21.56
N LEU A 69 13.74 10.98 20.44
CA LEU A 69 15.09 11.51 20.39
C LEU A 69 15.21 12.52 19.24
N LEU A 70 16.07 13.53 19.40
CA LEU A 70 16.47 14.42 18.31
C LEU A 70 17.85 13.98 17.80
N PHE A 71 17.93 13.64 16.52
CA PHE A 71 19.17 13.33 15.83
C PHE A 71 19.63 14.55 15.01
N MET A 72 20.75 15.14 15.40
CA MET A 72 21.35 16.30 14.74
C MET A 72 22.46 15.85 13.79
N SER A 73 22.26 16.00 12.49
CA SER A 73 23.27 15.72 11.47
C SER A 73 23.72 16.99 10.73
N THR A 74 24.78 16.89 9.94
CA THR A 74 25.21 17.97 9.03
C THR A 74 24.19 18.26 7.93
N GLU A 75 23.31 17.31 7.61
CA GLU A 75 22.22 17.45 6.64
C GLU A 75 20.94 18.04 7.28
N GLY A 76 20.92 18.18 8.60
CA GLY A 76 19.81 18.76 9.35
C GLY A 76 19.30 17.87 10.49
N PRO A 77 18.38 18.41 11.30
CA PRO A 77 17.77 17.68 12.40
C PRO A 77 16.70 16.69 11.92
N ILE A 78 16.63 15.54 12.57
CA ILE A 78 15.61 14.51 12.40
C ILE A 78 15.04 14.20 13.78
N THR A 79 13.73 14.33 13.95
CA THR A 79 13.08 13.92 15.20
C THR A 79 12.60 12.48 15.06
N LEU A 80 12.94 11.64 16.03
CA LEU A 80 12.67 10.22 16.06
C LEU A 80 11.61 9.93 17.12
N PHE A 81 10.59 9.16 16.77
CA PHE A 81 9.45 8.85 17.62
C PHE A 81 9.19 7.34 17.71
N GLY A 82 8.48 6.92 18.74
CA GLY A 82 8.06 5.54 18.91
C GLY A 82 9.25 4.59 19.07
N LEU A 83 10.28 5.03 19.80
CA LEU A 83 11.54 4.31 19.90
C LEU A 83 11.39 3.00 20.66
N ARG A 84 12.01 1.94 20.14
CA ARG A 84 12.01 0.61 20.72
C ARG A 84 13.43 0.08 20.85
N TRP A 85 13.66 -0.69 21.90
CA TRP A 85 14.94 -1.36 22.10
C TRP A 85 15.19 -2.38 20.97
N GLY A 86 16.31 -2.20 20.25
CA GLY A 86 16.72 -3.04 19.13
C GLY A 86 17.85 -4.03 19.46
N GLY A 87 18.39 -3.99 20.68
CA GLY A 87 19.53 -4.81 21.12
C GLY A 87 20.71 -3.98 21.62
N HIS A 88 21.67 -4.64 22.25
CA HIS A 88 23.01 -4.08 22.48
C HIS A 88 24.06 -5.20 22.45
N SER A 89 25.32 -4.83 22.26
CA SER A 89 26.46 -5.74 22.22
C SER A 89 27.59 -5.17 23.09
N GLU A 90 28.05 -5.99 24.04
CA GLU A 90 29.19 -5.70 24.90
C GLU A 90 30.23 -6.81 24.74
N PRO A 91 31.29 -6.59 23.96
CA PRO A 91 32.36 -7.57 23.80
C PRO A 91 33.04 -7.82 25.16
N SER A 92 33.18 -9.10 25.54
CA SER A 92 33.80 -9.49 26.80
C SER A 92 35.21 -8.92 26.93
N GLY A 93 35.49 -8.25 28.06
CA GLY A 93 36.79 -7.65 28.34
C GLY A 93 37.05 -6.29 27.67
N MET A 94 36.07 -5.73 26.94
CA MET A 94 36.13 -4.37 26.39
C MET A 94 35.10 -3.47 27.08
N THR A 95 35.42 -2.17 27.19
CA THR A 95 34.50 -1.16 27.75
C THR A 95 33.62 -0.51 26.68
N ALA A 96 33.98 -0.64 25.40
CA ALA A 96 33.20 -0.11 24.29
C ALA A 96 32.04 -1.06 23.96
N ALA A 97 30.83 -0.53 24.05
CA ALA A 97 29.59 -1.21 23.73
C ALA A 97 28.87 -0.50 22.59
N ARG A 98 27.93 -1.20 21.96
CA ARG A 98 27.06 -0.65 20.92
C ARG A 98 25.63 -1.04 21.19
N GLY A 99 24.76 -0.04 21.33
CA GLY A 99 23.33 -0.21 21.42
C GLY A 99 22.62 0.07 20.10
N SER A 100 21.44 -0.50 19.93
CA SER A 100 20.60 -0.39 18.74
C SER A 100 19.18 0.00 19.15
N ILE A 101 18.63 1.03 18.50
CA ILE A 101 17.28 1.55 18.73
C ILE A 101 16.52 1.49 17.40
N GLN A 102 15.36 0.84 17.42
CA GLN A 102 14.42 0.83 16.31
C GLN A 102 13.51 2.05 16.42
N VAL A 103 13.28 2.74 15.30
CA VAL A 103 12.47 3.96 15.25
C VAL A 103 11.15 3.67 14.57
N GLY A 104 10.04 4.03 15.23
CA GLY A 104 8.69 3.92 14.65
C GLY A 104 8.47 4.92 13.52
N GLU A 105 8.73 6.20 13.81
CA GLU A 105 8.60 7.29 12.86
C GLU A 105 9.80 8.24 12.94
N ALA A 106 10.39 8.55 11.78
CA ALA A 106 11.42 9.58 11.65
C ALA A 106 10.86 10.75 10.84
N ALA A 107 10.79 11.93 11.45
CA ALA A 107 10.38 13.18 10.81
C ALA A 107 11.61 14.01 10.43
N LEU A 108 11.79 14.24 9.13
CA LEU A 108 12.99 14.86 8.56
C LEU A 108 12.81 16.38 8.49
N GLY A 109 12.96 17.02 9.65
CA GLY A 109 12.81 18.48 9.74
C GLY A 109 13.03 19.00 11.15
N ALA A 110 13.33 20.29 11.21
CA ALA A 110 13.38 21.01 12.48
C ALA A 110 11.97 21.14 13.06
N ARG A 111 11.85 20.83 14.35
CA ARG A 111 10.59 20.82 15.10
C ARG A 111 10.65 21.83 16.24
N ASP A 112 9.61 22.64 16.37
CA ASP A 112 9.37 23.47 17.53
C ASP A 112 8.64 22.70 18.66
N GLY A 113 8.80 23.18 19.89
CA GLY A 113 8.14 22.62 21.07
C GLY A 113 9.01 21.61 21.82
N GLU A 114 8.42 20.94 22.80
CA GLU A 114 9.16 19.99 23.63
C GLU A 114 9.39 18.67 22.89
N LEU A 115 10.57 18.09 23.07
CA LEU A 115 10.91 16.79 22.47
C LEU A 115 10.01 15.66 23.00
N SER A 116 9.54 15.78 24.25
CA SER A 116 8.60 14.86 24.91
C SER A 116 7.23 14.78 24.23
N ASP A 117 6.82 15.82 23.51
CA ASP A 117 5.50 15.86 22.91
C ASP A 117 5.36 14.81 21.79
N PRO A 118 4.18 14.15 21.66
CA PRO A 118 3.95 13.14 20.64
C PRO A 118 3.98 13.73 19.23
N LEU A 119 4.21 12.86 18.25
CA LEU A 119 4.06 13.19 16.83
C LEU A 119 2.59 13.07 16.41
N THR A 120 1.95 14.20 16.20
CA THR A 120 0.60 14.30 15.62
C THR A 120 0.61 15.27 14.46
N MET A 121 -0.38 15.15 13.57
CA MET A 121 -0.53 15.98 12.37
C MET A 121 -2.00 16.06 11.98
N GLN A 122 -2.37 17.12 11.26
CA GLN A 122 -3.71 17.25 10.69
C GLN A 122 -3.77 16.74 9.25
N GLN A 123 -2.65 16.75 8.52
CA GLN A 123 -2.62 16.42 7.10
C GLN A 123 -1.45 15.49 6.77
N VAL A 124 -1.71 14.45 5.99
CA VAL A 124 -0.70 13.53 5.45
C VAL A 124 -0.95 13.32 3.96
N ARG A 125 0.12 13.43 3.17
CA ARG A 125 0.19 13.05 1.76
C ARG A 125 0.98 11.76 1.61
N SER A 126 0.47 10.87 0.78
CA SER A 126 1.11 9.60 0.49
C SER A 126 1.12 9.29 -0.99
N TRP A 127 2.25 8.76 -1.44
CA TRP A 127 2.44 8.27 -2.80
C TRP A 127 2.27 6.77 -2.79
N VAL A 128 1.48 6.27 -3.73
CA VAL A 128 1.11 4.86 -3.85
C VAL A 128 1.14 4.47 -5.32
N ASP A 129 1.60 3.26 -5.61
CA ASP A 129 1.62 2.75 -6.99
C ASP A 129 0.23 2.79 -7.64
N GLY A 130 0.18 2.99 -8.96
CA GLY A 130 -1.04 2.94 -9.75
C GLY A 130 -1.99 4.13 -9.58
N LEU A 131 -1.71 5.08 -8.67
CA LEU A 131 -2.57 6.25 -8.50
C LEU A 131 -2.64 7.12 -9.76
N ASN A 132 -1.50 7.33 -10.43
CA ASN A 132 -1.44 8.16 -11.63
C ASN A 132 -2.32 7.55 -12.74
N GLU A 133 -2.13 6.25 -13.00
CA GLU A 133 -2.84 5.49 -14.03
C GLU A 133 -4.34 5.39 -13.72
N TRP A 134 -4.71 5.11 -12.48
CA TRP A 134 -6.10 4.92 -12.06
C TRP A 134 -6.92 6.22 -12.05
N THR A 135 -6.31 7.32 -11.60
CA THR A 135 -7.01 8.61 -11.50
C THR A 135 -7.02 9.37 -12.82
N ARG A 136 -6.02 9.15 -13.68
CA ARG A 136 -5.78 9.91 -14.92
C ARG A 136 -5.65 11.42 -14.69
N LEU A 137 -5.40 11.85 -13.45
CA LEU A 137 -5.13 13.24 -13.12
C LEU A 137 -3.71 13.57 -13.57
N SER A 138 -3.52 14.80 -14.06
CA SER A 138 -2.21 15.33 -14.42
C SER A 138 -2.16 16.80 -14.06
N SER A 139 -1.05 17.22 -13.46
CA SER A 139 -0.76 18.63 -13.24
C SER A 139 -0.11 19.30 -14.45
N VAL A 140 0.19 18.58 -15.54
CA VAL A 140 1.07 19.07 -16.62
C VAL A 140 0.34 19.12 -17.95
N SER A 141 0.26 20.30 -18.56
CA SER A 141 -0.15 20.48 -19.96
C SER A 141 1.02 20.98 -20.81
N LYS A 142 1.05 20.56 -22.08
CA LYS A 142 2.15 20.84 -23.01
C LYS A 142 1.61 21.39 -24.33
N GLU A 143 2.16 22.51 -24.75
CA GLU A 143 1.93 23.07 -26.08
C GLU A 143 3.23 23.01 -26.88
N ILE A 144 3.19 22.33 -28.02
CA ILE A 144 4.33 22.16 -28.92
C ILE A 144 4.09 23.03 -30.16
N ILE A 145 4.97 23.98 -30.39
CA ILE A 145 4.99 24.79 -31.60
C ILE A 145 5.96 24.14 -32.58
N SER A 146 5.43 23.56 -33.65
CA SER A 146 6.20 22.97 -34.74
C SER A 146 6.11 23.81 -36.02
N GLU A 147 7.15 23.74 -36.84
CA GLU A 147 7.16 24.26 -38.20
C GLU A 147 7.38 23.09 -39.16
N SER A 148 6.56 23.02 -40.21
CA SER A 148 6.72 22.03 -41.27
C SER A 148 7.74 22.55 -42.29
N ASP A 149 8.93 21.94 -42.35
CA ASP A 149 9.93 22.24 -43.39
C ASP A 149 9.98 21.17 -44.51
N GLY A 150 8.93 20.34 -44.61
CA GLY A 150 8.91 19.15 -45.45
C GLY A 150 8.59 17.90 -44.62
N SER A 151 9.31 16.80 -44.84
CA SER A 151 9.03 15.48 -44.26
C SER A 151 9.35 15.33 -42.77
N VAL A 152 9.93 16.34 -42.11
CA VAL A 152 10.28 16.28 -40.67
C VAL A 152 9.75 17.53 -39.98
N SER A 153 8.86 17.40 -38.99
CA SER A 153 8.42 18.56 -38.21
C SER A 153 9.51 18.95 -37.20
N ARG A 154 10.08 20.15 -37.32
CA ARG A 154 11.02 20.67 -36.31
C ARG A 154 10.24 21.39 -35.21
N ILE A 155 10.48 21.00 -33.96
CA ILE A 155 9.92 21.70 -32.79
C ILE A 155 10.68 23.02 -32.59
N LYS A 156 9.98 24.16 -32.65
CA LYS A 156 10.51 25.51 -32.42
C LYS A 156 10.25 26.01 -31.00
N GLY A 157 9.18 25.53 -30.36
CA GLY A 157 8.80 25.96 -29.01
C GLY A 157 8.10 24.85 -28.23
N LEU A 158 8.31 24.85 -26.92
CA LEU A 158 7.61 24.02 -25.96
C LEU A 158 7.21 24.91 -24.78
N THR A 159 5.91 25.07 -24.57
CA THR A 159 5.37 25.67 -23.34
C THR A 159 4.86 24.54 -22.46
N VAL A 160 5.29 24.51 -21.21
CA VAL A 160 4.78 23.59 -20.20
C VAL A 160 4.09 24.40 -19.13
N THR A 161 2.80 24.13 -18.92
CA THR A 161 2.01 24.76 -17.86
C THR A 161 1.73 23.72 -16.81
N THR A 162 1.95 24.08 -15.54
CA THR A 162 1.73 23.19 -14.40
C THR A 162 0.70 23.78 -13.44
N GLU A 163 -0.38 23.05 -13.19
CA GLU A 163 -1.46 23.46 -12.29
C GLU A 163 -1.98 22.24 -11.52
N THR A 164 -2.20 22.37 -10.22
CA THR A 164 -2.81 21.30 -9.43
C THR A 164 -4.26 21.12 -9.85
N ALA A 165 -4.58 19.96 -10.44
CA ALA A 165 -5.91 19.60 -10.87
C ALA A 165 -6.90 19.44 -9.71
N VAL A 166 -8.19 19.53 -10.03
CA VAL A 166 -9.29 19.44 -9.07
C VAL A 166 -9.26 18.11 -8.32
N ALA A 167 -9.26 18.20 -7.00
CA ALA A 167 -9.25 17.05 -6.12
C ALA A 167 -10.60 16.30 -6.17
N THR A 168 -10.56 14.98 -6.29
CA THR A 168 -11.71 14.15 -5.89
C THR A 168 -11.60 13.91 -4.41
N ALA A 169 -12.61 14.30 -3.62
CA ALA A 169 -12.59 14.21 -2.17
C ALA A 169 -13.88 13.59 -1.61
N TRP A 170 -13.76 12.87 -0.51
CA TRP A 170 -14.88 12.24 0.19
C TRP A 170 -14.58 12.10 1.69
N PRO A 171 -15.62 12.06 2.55
CA PRO A 171 -15.45 11.77 3.96
C PRO A 171 -15.21 10.27 4.17
N GLN A 172 -14.32 9.93 5.10
CA GLN A 172 -14.02 8.55 5.45
C GLN A 172 -13.33 8.47 6.82
N GLY A 173 -13.88 7.65 7.74
CA GLY A 173 -13.24 7.35 9.04
C GLY A 173 -12.96 8.57 9.93
N GLY A 174 -13.74 9.65 9.79
CA GLY A 174 -13.51 10.93 10.50
C GLY A 174 -12.47 11.84 9.84
N ALA A 175 -11.83 11.39 8.75
CA ALA A 175 -11.00 12.22 7.88
C ALA A 175 -11.79 12.67 6.64
N ASN A 176 -11.31 13.73 6.00
CA ASN A 176 -11.57 13.99 4.59
C ASN A 176 -10.40 13.43 3.78
N ILE A 177 -10.67 12.48 2.88
CA ILE A 177 -9.69 11.91 1.96
C ILE A 177 -9.82 12.61 0.62
N SER A 178 -8.69 12.90 -0.02
CA SER A 178 -8.69 13.46 -1.36
C SER A 178 -7.54 12.92 -2.21
N LEU A 179 -7.78 12.85 -3.52
CA LEU A 179 -6.78 12.53 -4.53
C LEU A 179 -6.43 13.81 -5.27
N GLN A 180 -5.16 14.22 -5.18
CA GLN A 180 -4.69 15.49 -5.70
C GLN A 180 -3.47 15.28 -6.57
N SER A 181 -3.40 15.97 -7.71
CA SER A 181 -2.18 16.01 -8.49
C SER A 181 -1.17 16.99 -7.87
N VAL A 182 0.07 16.58 -7.76
CA VAL A 182 1.19 17.38 -7.27
C VAL A 182 2.29 17.37 -8.32
N TRP A 183 3.01 18.47 -8.42
CA TRP A 183 4.14 18.56 -9.33
C TRP A 183 5.37 19.12 -8.63
N ARG A 184 6.54 18.73 -9.13
CA ARG A 184 7.82 19.31 -8.73
C ARG A 184 8.67 19.54 -9.97
N SER A 185 9.46 20.60 -9.95
CA SER A 185 10.42 20.91 -11.01
C SER A 185 11.82 20.89 -10.43
N VAL A 186 12.69 20.07 -11.02
CA VAL A 186 14.12 20.02 -10.70
C VAL A 186 14.90 20.41 -11.94
N GLN A 187 15.85 21.33 -11.77
CA GLN A 187 16.81 21.66 -12.80
C GLN A 187 18.08 20.84 -12.56
N GLU A 188 18.42 19.96 -13.50
CA GLU A 188 19.63 19.15 -13.46
C GLU A 188 20.66 19.70 -14.46
N ASN A 189 21.91 19.74 -14.03
CA ASN A 189 23.04 20.09 -14.89
C ASN A 189 24.11 19.01 -14.75
N ASP A 190 24.17 18.10 -15.73
CA ASP A 190 25.13 16.99 -15.76
C ASP A 190 26.44 17.35 -16.49
N GLY A 191 26.67 18.65 -16.76
CA GLY A 191 27.80 19.17 -17.53
C GLY A 191 27.74 18.86 -19.03
N ARG A 192 26.80 18.01 -19.49
CA ARG A 192 26.57 17.67 -20.90
C ARG A 192 25.31 18.36 -21.46
N GLY A 193 24.39 18.73 -20.60
CA GLY A 193 23.21 19.51 -20.95
C GLY A 193 22.49 20.08 -19.73
N ARG A 194 21.65 21.08 -19.98
CA ARG A 194 20.69 21.58 -18.99
C ARG A 194 19.40 20.79 -19.16
N ARG A 195 18.99 20.07 -18.13
CA ARG A 195 17.74 19.32 -18.12
C ARG A 195 16.78 19.95 -17.13
N HIS A 196 15.52 20.07 -17.52
CA HIS A 196 14.42 20.42 -16.63
C HIS A 196 13.51 19.21 -16.52
N VAL A 197 13.47 18.61 -15.33
CA VAL A 197 12.62 17.47 -15.03
C VAL A 197 11.41 17.99 -14.26
N ILE A 198 10.23 17.83 -14.85
CA ILE A 198 8.95 18.10 -14.21
C ILE A 198 8.35 16.75 -13.87
N ALA A 199 8.30 16.41 -12.59
CA ALA A 199 7.58 15.25 -12.12
C ALA A 199 6.13 15.63 -11.83
N ASP A 200 5.23 14.77 -12.27
CA ASP A 200 3.78 14.88 -12.16
C ASP A 200 3.28 13.61 -11.47
N ASP A 201 2.69 13.78 -10.30
CA ASP A 201 2.29 12.67 -9.43
C ASP A 201 0.90 12.92 -8.87
N VAL A 202 0.25 11.86 -8.41
CA VAL A 202 -1.01 11.91 -7.67
C VAL A 202 -0.78 11.35 -6.28
N VAL A 203 -1.26 12.09 -5.28
CA VAL A 203 -1.16 11.70 -3.86
C VAL A 203 -2.52 11.44 -3.27
N ILE A 204 -2.56 10.53 -2.30
CA ILE A 204 -3.66 10.44 -1.36
C ILE A 204 -3.34 11.43 -0.23
N GLU A 205 -4.19 12.42 -0.05
CA GLU A 205 -4.15 13.33 1.09
C GLU A 205 -5.27 12.97 2.06
N SER A 206 -4.93 12.77 3.34
CA SER A 206 -5.89 12.62 4.42
C SER A 206 -5.80 13.82 5.36
N SER A 207 -6.95 14.40 5.69
CA SER A 207 -7.07 15.55 6.58
C SER A 207 -8.06 15.27 7.72
N PHE A 208 -7.62 15.39 8.97
CA PHE A 208 -8.50 15.33 10.14
C PHE A 208 -8.76 16.74 10.69
N PRO A 209 -9.93 17.00 11.31
CA PRO A 209 -10.19 18.27 12.01
C PRO A 209 -9.20 18.51 13.16
N ASP A 210 -8.95 17.47 13.95
CA ASP A 210 -8.00 17.47 15.05
C ASP A 210 -6.71 16.74 14.65
N ALA A 211 -5.57 17.14 15.22
CA ALA A 211 -4.31 16.46 14.98
C ALA A 211 -4.35 15.01 15.48
N ARG A 212 -3.95 14.06 14.62
CA ARG A 212 -3.94 12.62 14.90
C ARG A 212 -2.54 12.02 14.67
N PRO A 213 -2.23 10.86 15.28
CA PRO A 213 -1.01 10.11 14.94
C PRO A 213 -1.00 9.68 13.46
N PHE A 214 0.20 9.47 12.91
CA PHE A 214 0.37 9.00 11.53
C PHE A 214 -0.36 7.67 11.24
N SER A 215 -0.46 6.77 12.22
CA SER A 215 -1.18 5.49 12.09
C SER A 215 -2.65 5.65 11.71
N ASP A 216 -3.31 6.70 12.21
CA ASP A 216 -4.73 6.96 11.93
C ASP A 216 -4.91 7.39 10.48
N HIS A 217 -4.04 8.29 10.01
CA HIS A 217 -3.97 8.69 8.60
C HIS A 217 -3.68 7.50 7.69
N LEU A 218 -2.68 6.68 8.04
CA LEU A 218 -2.30 5.52 7.24
C LEU A 218 -3.42 4.49 7.18
N THR A 219 -4.15 4.27 8.27
CA THR A 219 -5.30 3.35 8.32
C THR A 219 -6.37 3.73 7.30
N GLU A 220 -6.71 5.02 7.20
CA GLU A 220 -7.69 5.48 6.23
C GLU A 220 -7.16 5.42 4.79
N GLN A 221 -5.92 5.86 4.56
CA GLN A 221 -5.32 5.75 3.22
C GLN A 221 -5.15 4.29 2.76
N ARG A 222 -4.95 3.35 3.70
CA ARG A 222 -4.87 1.93 3.40
C ARG A 222 -6.15 1.38 2.80
N LYS A 223 -7.32 1.92 3.16
CA LYS A 223 -8.60 1.52 2.54
C LYS A 223 -8.60 1.80 1.04
N VAL A 224 -8.01 2.93 0.62
CA VAL A 224 -7.83 3.28 -0.81
C VAL A 224 -6.83 2.34 -1.47
N ALA A 225 -5.65 2.14 -0.86
CA ALA A 225 -4.63 1.25 -1.40
C ALA A 225 -5.15 -0.19 -1.57
N ASN A 226 -5.95 -0.68 -0.63
CA ASN A 226 -6.55 -2.01 -0.70
C ASN A 226 -7.59 -2.14 -1.83
N LEU A 227 -8.34 -1.08 -2.13
CA LEU A 227 -9.19 -1.04 -3.32
C LEU A 227 -8.33 -1.13 -4.58
N LEU A 228 -7.24 -0.36 -4.67
CA LEU A 228 -6.32 -0.42 -5.81
C LEU A 228 -5.75 -1.82 -6.02
N VAL A 229 -5.36 -2.53 -4.94
CA VAL A 229 -4.92 -3.94 -5.04
C VAL A 229 -5.99 -4.80 -5.73
N LEU A 230 -7.27 -4.62 -5.38
CA LEU A 230 -8.38 -5.38 -5.96
C LEU A 230 -8.69 -4.92 -7.40
N LEU A 231 -8.61 -3.62 -7.70
CA LEU A 231 -8.83 -3.11 -9.05
C LEU A 231 -7.75 -3.58 -10.02
N TYR A 232 -6.48 -3.57 -9.60
CA TYR A 232 -5.37 -4.04 -10.42
C TYR A 232 -5.15 -5.55 -10.37
N GLY A 233 -5.55 -6.21 -9.28
CA GLY A 233 -5.30 -7.63 -9.06
C GLY A 233 -3.85 -7.96 -8.71
N GLN A 234 -3.09 -6.99 -8.20
CA GLN A 234 -1.67 -7.11 -7.87
C GLN A 234 -1.29 -6.20 -6.71
N LYS A 235 -0.06 -6.35 -6.22
CA LYS A 235 0.46 -5.56 -5.13
C LYS A 235 0.52 -4.07 -5.47
N ILE A 236 0.09 -3.25 -4.52
CA ILE A 236 0.19 -1.80 -4.55
C ILE A 236 0.89 -1.36 -3.27
N ALA A 237 2.01 -0.65 -3.40
CA ALA A 237 2.86 -0.27 -2.28
C ALA A 237 2.85 1.24 -2.02
N PHE A 238 2.92 1.61 -0.74
CA PHE A 238 3.24 2.99 -0.35
C PHE A 238 4.72 3.29 -0.60
N ARG A 239 5.00 4.43 -1.26
CA ARG A 239 6.34 4.83 -1.69
C ARG A 239 6.92 5.95 -0.86
N ARG A 240 6.08 6.85 -0.39
CA ARG A 240 6.50 8.07 0.28
C ARG A 240 5.37 8.60 1.13
N HIS A 241 5.75 9.27 2.22
CA HIS A 241 4.82 10.00 3.06
C HIS A 241 5.38 11.36 3.41
N GLN A 242 4.51 12.36 3.39
CA GLN A 242 4.79 13.67 3.94
C GLN A 242 3.64 14.10 4.82
N PHE A 243 3.91 14.89 5.85
CA PHE A 243 2.87 15.45 6.70
C PHE A 243 3.04 16.95 6.87
N ARG A 244 1.99 17.61 7.32
CA ARG A 244 2.02 19.03 7.68
C ARG A 244 1.55 19.20 9.11
N ASP A 245 2.36 19.89 9.89
CA ASP A 245 2.08 20.19 11.29
C ASP A 245 2.60 21.60 11.65
N PRO A 246 1.87 22.39 12.48
CA PRO A 246 2.27 23.75 12.83
C PRO A 246 3.63 23.90 13.52
N ARG A 247 4.19 22.81 14.09
CA ARG A 247 5.49 22.78 14.75
C ARG A 247 6.66 22.61 13.78
N TYR A 248 6.37 22.32 12.51
CA TYR A 248 7.37 22.22 11.45
C TYR A 248 7.18 23.40 10.50
N VAL A 249 8.14 24.31 10.55
CA VAL A 249 7.94 25.67 10.03
C VAL A 249 9.22 26.18 9.40
N THR A 250 9.06 26.89 8.29
CA THR A 250 10.17 27.54 7.60
C THR A 250 10.33 28.95 8.15
N ARG A 251 11.58 29.34 8.46
CA ARG A 251 11.92 30.69 8.93
C ARG A 251 12.91 31.37 7.99
N VAL A 252 12.78 32.68 7.91
CA VAL A 252 13.87 33.55 7.43
C VAL A 252 14.88 33.77 8.56
N MET A 253 16.05 34.33 8.22
CA MET A 253 17.13 34.58 9.19
C MET A 253 16.72 35.49 10.37
N SER A 254 15.68 36.32 10.20
CA SER A 254 15.12 37.14 11.28
C SER A 254 14.32 36.34 12.32
N GLY A 255 14.08 35.04 12.08
CA GLY A 255 13.25 34.18 12.93
C GLY A 255 11.76 34.19 12.58
N GLU A 256 11.33 35.04 11.64
CA GLU A 256 9.94 35.12 11.19
C GLU A 256 9.52 33.86 10.43
N VAL A 257 8.32 33.35 10.75
CA VAL A 257 7.74 32.16 10.11
C VAL A 257 7.15 32.55 8.75
N ILE A 258 7.69 31.97 7.68
CA ILE A 258 7.26 32.22 6.30
C ILE A 258 6.44 31.08 5.70
N GLY A 259 6.34 29.94 6.37
CA GLY A 259 5.57 28.81 5.86
C GLY A 259 5.52 27.60 6.78
N LYS A 260 4.60 26.69 6.46
CA LYS A 260 4.41 25.38 7.09
C LYS A 260 4.54 24.31 6.00
N PRO A 261 5.76 23.88 5.68
CA PRO A 261 5.99 22.97 4.58
C PRO A 261 5.44 21.57 4.88
N PHE A 262 5.32 20.75 3.84
CA PHE A 262 5.23 19.31 4.02
C PHE A 262 6.60 18.75 4.39
N VAL A 263 6.65 17.91 5.42
CA VAL A 263 7.87 17.28 5.95
C VAL A 263 7.81 15.79 5.67
N GLU A 264 8.92 15.23 5.19
CA GLU A 264 9.06 13.78 4.97
C GLU A 264 8.96 13.03 6.30
N ILE A 265 8.18 11.94 6.28
CA ILE A 265 8.12 10.98 7.37
C ILE A 265 8.47 9.58 6.86
N VAL A 266 9.44 8.96 7.51
CA VAL A 266 9.77 7.55 7.29
C VAL A 266 9.15 6.74 8.41
N SER A 267 8.21 5.85 8.07
CA SER A 267 7.50 5.01 9.04
C SER A 267 7.87 3.54 8.89
N GLU A 268 8.05 2.86 10.02
CA GLU A 268 8.26 1.41 10.06
C GLU A 268 7.10 0.61 9.42
N GLN A 269 5.91 1.20 9.37
CA GLN A 269 4.70 0.54 8.89
C GLN A 269 4.67 0.40 7.36
N THR A 270 5.44 1.21 6.63
CA THR A 270 5.46 1.24 5.15
C THR A 270 6.87 1.10 4.57
N VAL A 271 7.92 1.10 5.37
CA VAL A 271 9.30 1.02 4.88
C VAL A 271 9.58 -0.23 4.04
N ARG A 272 8.98 -1.37 4.41
CA ARG A 272 9.09 -2.63 3.66
C ARG A 272 8.33 -2.60 2.33
N GLU A 273 7.38 -1.69 2.17
CA GLU A 273 6.69 -1.46 0.92
C GLU A 273 7.52 -0.55 0.01
N ARG A 274 8.12 0.49 0.59
CA ARG A 274 8.96 1.46 -0.11
C ARG A 274 10.16 0.82 -0.82
N VAL A 275 10.78 -0.21 -0.23
CA VAL A 275 11.95 -0.91 -0.82
C VAL A 275 11.63 -1.79 -2.03
N LEU A 276 10.36 -2.15 -2.22
CA LEU A 276 9.99 -3.05 -3.32
C LEU A 276 10.24 -2.38 -4.68
N PRO A 277 10.53 -3.15 -5.73
CA PRO A 277 10.55 -2.58 -7.06
C PRO A 277 9.17 -1.98 -7.41
N PRO A 278 9.13 -0.91 -8.23
CA PRO A 278 7.87 -0.45 -8.80
C PRO A 278 7.28 -1.56 -9.70
N PRO A 279 5.95 -1.71 -9.74
CA PRO A 279 5.31 -2.64 -10.68
C PRO A 279 5.61 -2.26 -12.14
N ASP A 280 5.52 -3.22 -13.06
CA ASP A 280 5.63 -2.92 -14.48
C ASP A 280 4.46 -2.00 -14.89
N PRO A 281 4.72 -0.87 -15.56
CA PRO A 281 3.65 0.00 -16.05
C PRO A 281 2.59 -0.74 -16.87
N GLN A 282 2.93 -1.83 -17.56
CA GLN A 282 1.97 -2.66 -18.29
C GLN A 282 0.94 -3.32 -17.38
N ASP A 283 1.35 -3.76 -16.20
CA ASP A 283 0.45 -4.40 -15.23
C ASP A 283 -0.53 -3.38 -14.62
N LEU A 284 -0.21 -2.09 -14.66
CA LEU A 284 -1.05 -0.99 -14.18
C LEU A 284 -1.90 -0.32 -15.28
N ARG A 285 -1.90 -0.82 -16.52
CA ARG A 285 -2.63 -0.17 -17.62
C ARG A 285 -4.15 -0.30 -17.55
N LEU A 286 -4.64 -1.40 -16.97
CA LEU A 286 -6.05 -1.80 -17.09
C LEU A 286 -6.62 -2.20 -15.73
N PRO A 287 -6.92 -1.23 -14.84
CA PRO A 287 -7.71 -1.53 -13.65
C PRO A 287 -9.12 -1.97 -14.05
N LEU A 288 -9.83 -2.67 -13.16
CA LEU A 288 -11.22 -3.08 -13.44
C LEU A 288 -12.17 -1.88 -13.66
N ALA A 289 -11.90 -0.77 -12.99
CA ALA A 289 -12.59 0.51 -13.11
C ALA A 289 -11.65 1.66 -12.72
N ASP A 290 -11.82 2.81 -13.37
CA ASP A 290 -11.08 4.05 -13.08
C ASP A 290 -11.80 4.93 -12.06
N LEU A 291 -11.10 5.91 -11.47
CA LEU A 291 -11.68 6.83 -10.49
C LEU A 291 -12.92 7.54 -11.03
N ALA A 292 -12.92 7.95 -12.29
CA ALA A 292 -14.06 8.63 -12.91
C ALA A 292 -15.34 7.78 -12.94
N GLN A 293 -15.21 6.44 -12.93
CA GLN A 293 -16.34 5.52 -12.94
C GLN A 293 -16.83 5.19 -11.52
N ILE A 294 -15.93 5.17 -10.53
CA ILE A 294 -16.28 4.92 -9.12
C ILE A 294 -16.82 6.19 -8.46
N GLY A 295 -16.20 7.34 -8.75
CA GLY A 295 -16.57 8.64 -8.20
C GLY A 295 -16.31 8.79 -6.69
N ALA A 296 -16.51 9.99 -6.17
CA ALA A 296 -16.39 10.27 -4.74
C ALA A 296 -17.38 9.45 -3.89
N ASP A 297 -18.63 9.33 -4.36
CA ASP A 297 -19.68 8.58 -3.66
C ASP A 297 -19.36 7.08 -3.58
N GLY A 298 -18.80 6.50 -4.66
CA GLY A 298 -18.37 5.11 -4.64
C GLY A 298 -17.17 4.86 -3.71
N MET A 299 -16.26 5.84 -3.60
CA MET A 299 -15.16 5.79 -2.63
C MET A 299 -15.65 5.90 -1.18
N ALA A 300 -16.63 6.76 -0.91
CA ALA A 300 -17.28 6.85 0.40
C ALA A 300 -17.98 5.53 0.76
N THR A 301 -18.74 4.97 -0.18
CA THR A 301 -19.46 3.69 0.01
C THR A 301 -18.49 2.53 0.26
N TRP A 302 -17.38 2.48 -0.49
CA TRP A 302 -16.31 1.51 -0.26
C TRP A 302 -15.75 1.63 1.17
N ALA A 303 -15.47 2.86 1.61
CA ALA A 303 -14.91 3.12 2.93
C ALA A 303 -15.87 2.74 4.07
N GLU A 304 -17.17 3.01 3.91
CA GLU A 304 -18.22 2.62 4.86
C GLU A 304 -18.35 1.09 4.96
N ASN A 305 -18.25 0.39 3.83
CA ASN A 305 -18.31 -1.08 3.79
C ASN A 305 -17.03 -1.73 4.34
N TYR A 306 -15.90 -1.05 4.28
CA TYR A 306 -14.58 -1.63 4.52
C TYR A 306 -14.47 -2.43 5.83
N ASP A 307 -14.85 -1.84 6.97
CA ASP A 307 -14.67 -2.48 8.28
C ASP A 307 -15.58 -3.69 8.47
N ARG A 308 -16.82 -3.62 7.96
CA ARG A 308 -17.77 -4.74 7.95
C ARG A 308 -17.24 -5.89 7.09
N TRP A 309 -16.64 -5.56 5.96
CA TRP A 309 -16.14 -6.51 4.96
C TRP A 309 -14.65 -6.88 5.14
N ARG A 310 -13.99 -6.45 6.23
CA ARG A 310 -12.54 -6.68 6.44
C ARG A 310 -12.11 -8.14 6.32
N ARG A 311 -12.97 -9.08 6.73
CA ARG A 311 -12.70 -10.53 6.66
C ARG A 311 -12.74 -11.08 5.22
N PHE A 312 -13.42 -10.38 4.31
CA PHE A 312 -13.36 -10.62 2.88
C PHE A 312 -12.16 -9.89 2.26
N ILE A 313 -11.95 -8.61 2.59
CA ILE A 313 -10.95 -7.74 1.94
C ILE A 313 -9.52 -8.17 2.27
N LEU A 314 -9.18 -8.27 3.56
CA LEU A 314 -7.78 -8.41 3.99
C LEU A 314 -7.10 -9.71 3.53
N PRO A 315 -7.75 -10.90 3.57
CA PRO A 315 -7.12 -12.11 3.06
C PRO A 315 -6.90 -12.07 1.54
N ALA A 316 -7.86 -11.53 0.78
CA ALA A 316 -7.76 -11.38 -0.67
C ALA A 316 -6.62 -10.41 -1.05
N VAL A 317 -6.57 -9.25 -0.40
CA VAL A 317 -5.50 -8.26 -0.59
C VAL A 317 -4.14 -8.85 -0.23
N SER A 318 -4.05 -9.59 0.89
CA SER A 318 -2.81 -10.24 1.31
C SER A 318 -2.33 -11.26 0.28
N ALA A 319 -3.24 -12.08 -0.26
CA ALA A 319 -2.90 -13.09 -1.28
C ALA A 319 -2.34 -12.44 -2.55
N MET A 320 -2.98 -11.39 -3.06
CA MET A 320 -2.54 -10.67 -4.26
C MET A 320 -1.27 -9.83 -4.04
N SER A 321 -0.97 -9.47 -2.79
CA SER A 321 0.20 -8.65 -2.44
C SER A 321 1.47 -9.46 -2.14
N ARG A 322 1.38 -10.80 -2.14
CA ARG A 322 2.52 -11.69 -1.90
C ARG A 322 3.29 -11.95 -3.18
N VAL A 323 4.60 -11.74 -3.12
CA VAL A 323 5.51 -12.07 -4.22
C VAL A 323 5.70 -13.58 -4.25
N GLY A 324 5.47 -14.20 -5.41
CA GLY A 324 5.69 -15.64 -5.61
C GLY A 324 4.76 -16.56 -4.82
N ALA A 325 3.53 -16.13 -4.52
CA ALA A 325 2.55 -16.98 -3.86
C ALA A 325 2.21 -18.21 -4.70
N PHE A 326 2.14 -19.38 -4.05
CA PHE A 326 1.68 -20.61 -4.68
C PHE A 326 0.17 -20.53 -5.00
N ALA A 327 -0.28 -21.26 -6.02
CA ALA A 327 -1.68 -21.24 -6.43
C ALA A 327 -2.60 -21.68 -5.29
N GLU A 328 -2.19 -22.69 -4.53
CA GLU A 328 -2.89 -23.26 -3.38
C GLU A 328 -3.08 -22.22 -2.26
N ASP A 329 -2.06 -21.40 -1.99
CA ASP A 329 -2.14 -20.31 -1.00
C ASP A 329 -3.16 -19.24 -1.42
N ILE A 330 -3.20 -18.92 -2.71
CA ILE A 330 -4.18 -18.00 -3.30
C ILE A 330 -5.57 -18.62 -3.17
N VAL A 331 -5.75 -19.90 -3.52
CA VAL A 331 -7.04 -20.60 -3.39
C VAL A 331 -7.52 -20.59 -1.95
N VAL A 332 -6.69 -20.94 -0.97
CA VAL A 332 -7.07 -20.95 0.44
C VAL A 332 -7.46 -19.56 0.93
N SER A 333 -6.65 -18.54 0.63
CA SER A 333 -6.88 -17.18 1.10
C SER A 333 -8.13 -16.57 0.47
N THR A 334 -8.31 -16.72 -0.84
CA THR A 334 -9.46 -16.19 -1.56
C THR A 334 -10.74 -16.96 -1.26
N SER A 335 -10.69 -18.28 -1.09
CA SER A 335 -11.87 -19.07 -0.68
C SER A 335 -12.33 -18.68 0.73
N THR A 336 -11.39 -18.40 1.63
CA THR A 336 -11.72 -17.86 2.97
C THR A 336 -12.38 -16.47 2.86
N SER A 337 -11.90 -15.62 1.96
CA SER A 337 -12.55 -14.34 1.65
C SER A 337 -13.98 -14.53 1.15
N LEU A 338 -14.20 -15.43 0.19
CA LEU A 338 -15.53 -15.72 -0.37
C LEU A 338 -16.48 -16.30 0.68
N GLU A 339 -15.99 -17.16 1.57
CA GLU A 339 -16.76 -17.65 2.71
C GLU A 339 -17.22 -16.49 3.61
N ALA A 340 -16.32 -15.57 3.97
CA ALA A 340 -16.65 -14.40 4.77
C ALA A 340 -17.65 -13.46 4.07
N ALA A 341 -17.48 -13.23 2.76
CA ALA A 341 -18.41 -12.45 1.94
C ALA A 341 -19.82 -13.08 1.95
N SER A 342 -19.89 -14.40 1.74
CA SER A 342 -21.16 -15.12 1.64
C SER A 342 -22.02 -15.05 2.91
N VAL A 343 -21.40 -14.88 4.08
CA VAL A 343 -22.11 -14.69 5.36
C VAL A 343 -22.80 -13.33 5.39
N LEU A 344 -22.16 -12.30 4.83
CA LEU A 344 -22.72 -10.95 4.74
C LEU A 344 -23.76 -10.81 3.63
N ILE A 345 -23.59 -11.53 2.52
CA ILE A 345 -24.54 -11.60 1.40
C ILE A 345 -25.84 -12.28 1.85
N GLY A 346 -25.73 -13.37 2.62
CA GLY A 346 -26.89 -14.16 3.05
C GLY A 346 -27.40 -15.10 1.96
N HIS A 347 -28.62 -15.59 2.16
CA HIS A 347 -29.28 -16.57 1.28
C HIS A 347 -29.55 -15.99 -0.11
N ARG A 348 -29.37 -16.82 -1.15
CA ARG A 348 -29.64 -16.49 -2.56
C ARG A 348 -30.56 -17.52 -3.20
N ASP A 349 -31.33 -17.08 -4.19
CA ASP A 349 -32.25 -17.94 -4.92
C ASP A 349 -31.51 -19.12 -5.56
N ASN A 350 -32.09 -20.32 -5.45
CA ASN A 350 -31.55 -21.58 -5.97
C ASN A 350 -30.24 -22.07 -5.33
N GLU A 351 -29.79 -21.49 -4.20
CA GLU A 351 -28.55 -21.94 -3.55
C GLU A 351 -28.65 -23.38 -3.02
N GLU A 352 -29.87 -23.89 -2.81
CA GLU A 352 -30.14 -25.28 -2.38
C GLU A 352 -29.53 -26.31 -3.32
N ASN A 353 -29.34 -25.98 -4.60
CA ASN A 353 -28.68 -26.85 -5.58
C ASN A 353 -27.21 -27.15 -5.21
N THR A 354 -26.63 -26.38 -4.29
CA THR A 354 -25.26 -26.56 -3.79
C THR A 354 -25.19 -27.20 -2.39
N TYR A 355 -26.34 -27.54 -1.80
CA TYR A 355 -26.39 -28.12 -0.47
C TYR A 355 -25.90 -29.57 -0.46
N HIS A 356 -25.41 -29.98 0.71
CA HIS A 356 -25.17 -31.37 1.01
C HIS A 356 -25.92 -31.73 2.30
N ARG A 357 -26.79 -32.76 2.22
CA ARG A 357 -27.67 -33.17 3.34
C ARG A 357 -28.49 -31.99 3.88
N ASN A 358 -29.08 -31.20 2.98
CA ASN A 358 -29.90 -30.01 3.28
C ASN A 358 -29.18 -28.93 4.11
N LYS A 359 -27.86 -28.82 3.98
CA LYS A 359 -27.07 -27.79 4.65
C LYS A 359 -26.16 -27.05 3.65
N PRO A 360 -25.95 -25.74 3.84
CA PRO A 360 -24.95 -24.98 3.11
C PRO A 360 -23.56 -25.64 3.18
N THR A 361 -22.83 -25.58 2.07
CA THR A 361 -21.45 -26.08 1.95
C THR A 361 -20.52 -24.96 1.47
N THR A 362 -19.22 -25.24 1.35
CA THR A 362 -18.27 -24.34 0.68
C THR A 362 -18.77 -23.94 -0.72
N ALA A 363 -19.40 -24.86 -1.47
CA ALA A 363 -19.96 -24.54 -2.77
C ALA A 363 -21.10 -23.52 -2.64
N THR A 364 -21.95 -23.62 -1.61
CA THR A 364 -22.98 -22.61 -1.35
C THR A 364 -22.40 -21.23 -1.09
N HIS A 365 -21.33 -21.16 -0.30
CA HIS A 365 -20.66 -19.89 0.00
C HIS A 365 -20.11 -19.22 -1.26
N VAL A 366 -19.47 -20.00 -2.14
CA VAL A 366 -18.98 -19.52 -3.43
C VAL A 366 -20.13 -19.15 -4.37
N TYR A 367 -21.20 -19.95 -4.42
CA TYR A 367 -22.38 -19.69 -5.24
C TYR A 367 -23.01 -18.34 -4.92
N ARG A 368 -23.18 -18.00 -3.63
CA ARG A 368 -23.72 -16.70 -3.22
C ARG A 368 -22.92 -15.53 -3.78
N CYS A 369 -21.59 -15.67 -3.80
CA CYS A 369 -20.69 -14.67 -4.37
C CYS A 369 -20.83 -14.56 -5.89
N LEU A 370 -20.86 -15.71 -6.58
CA LEU A 370 -21.10 -15.78 -8.04
C LEU A 370 -22.45 -15.19 -8.42
N ASP A 371 -23.45 -15.38 -7.57
CA ASP A 371 -24.80 -14.90 -7.81
C ASP A 371 -24.92 -13.38 -7.65
N VAL A 372 -24.21 -12.78 -6.69
CA VAL A 372 -24.15 -11.31 -6.54
C VAL A 372 -23.49 -10.64 -7.74
N VAL A 373 -22.35 -11.15 -8.21
CA VAL A 373 -21.67 -10.53 -9.37
C VAL A 373 -22.49 -10.72 -10.65
N ASP A 374 -23.16 -11.86 -10.79
CA ASP A 374 -24.08 -12.19 -11.89
C ASP A 374 -23.51 -11.93 -13.29
N ILE A 375 -22.28 -12.37 -13.52
CA ILE A 375 -21.58 -12.17 -14.80
C ILE A 375 -21.64 -13.40 -15.70
N VAL A 376 -21.34 -13.20 -16.99
CA VAL A 376 -21.20 -14.30 -17.95
C VAL A 376 -19.81 -14.90 -17.82
N TRP A 377 -19.76 -16.18 -17.45
CA TRP A 377 -18.52 -16.96 -17.40
C TRP A 377 -18.18 -17.56 -18.77
N PRO A 378 -16.89 -17.81 -19.07
CA PRO A 378 -16.50 -18.51 -20.29
C PRO A 378 -17.22 -19.85 -20.44
N GLU A 379 -17.48 -20.28 -21.68
CA GLU A 379 -18.22 -21.53 -22.02
C GLU A 379 -17.66 -22.81 -21.40
N HIS A 380 -16.39 -22.79 -20.99
CA HIS A 380 -15.72 -23.84 -20.23
C HIS A 380 -16.37 -24.11 -18.86
N VAL A 381 -17.15 -23.16 -18.37
CA VAL A 381 -17.82 -23.20 -17.07
C VAL A 381 -19.27 -23.61 -17.31
N GLY A 382 -19.66 -24.83 -16.90
CA GLY A 382 -21.02 -25.36 -17.05
C GLY A 382 -22.13 -24.63 -16.28
N GLY A 383 -21.84 -23.50 -15.62
CA GLY A 383 -22.76 -22.67 -14.86
C GLY A 383 -22.21 -22.24 -13.48
N LYS A 384 -22.92 -21.33 -12.79
CA LYS A 384 -22.53 -20.85 -11.45
C LYS A 384 -22.40 -21.99 -10.44
N GLU A 385 -23.33 -22.95 -10.48
CA GLU A 385 -23.36 -24.10 -9.57
C GLU A 385 -22.16 -25.03 -9.78
N SER A 386 -21.84 -25.33 -11.05
CA SER A 386 -20.70 -26.15 -11.44
C SER A 386 -19.39 -25.51 -11.03
N LEU A 387 -19.26 -24.19 -11.26
CA LEU A 387 -18.09 -23.43 -10.84
C LEU A 387 -17.92 -23.42 -9.33
N ALA A 388 -19.01 -23.18 -8.60
CA ALA A 388 -19.00 -23.18 -7.16
C ALA A 388 -18.56 -24.53 -6.57
N ARG A 389 -19.02 -25.64 -7.16
CA ARG A 389 -18.59 -27.00 -6.80
C ARG A 389 -17.12 -27.24 -7.11
N ALA A 390 -16.62 -26.77 -8.26
CA ALA A 390 -15.21 -26.92 -8.65
C ALA A 390 -14.26 -26.18 -7.70
N ILE A 391 -14.58 -24.92 -7.37
CA ILE A 391 -13.80 -24.13 -6.40
C ILE A 391 -13.83 -24.82 -5.02
N ALA A 392 -15.01 -25.23 -4.57
CA ALA A 392 -15.18 -25.90 -3.28
C ALA A 392 -14.41 -27.23 -3.19
N ARG A 393 -14.39 -28.02 -4.27
CA ARG A 393 -13.65 -29.28 -4.35
C ARG A 393 -12.15 -29.02 -4.20
N ASN A 394 -11.59 -28.16 -5.04
CA ASN A 394 -10.16 -27.85 -5.04
C ASN A 394 -9.71 -27.29 -3.67
N TYR A 395 -10.46 -26.35 -3.09
CA TYR A 395 -10.16 -25.82 -1.75
C TYR A 395 -10.22 -26.90 -0.66
N ASN A 396 -11.23 -27.78 -0.69
CA ASN A 396 -11.37 -28.83 0.32
C ASN A 396 -10.27 -29.89 0.20
N GLU A 397 -9.83 -30.23 -1.01
CA GLU A 397 -8.71 -31.17 -1.26
C GLU A 397 -7.37 -30.60 -0.78
N ILE A 398 -7.15 -29.28 -0.92
CA ILE A 398 -5.97 -28.61 -0.33
C ILE A 398 -6.03 -28.61 1.21
N LYS A 399 -7.21 -28.35 1.78
CA LYS A 399 -7.39 -28.11 3.22
C LYS A 399 -7.43 -29.39 4.05
N HIS A 400 -8.03 -30.45 3.54
CA HIS A 400 -8.38 -31.63 4.31
C HIS A 400 -7.52 -32.83 3.92
N ALA A 401 -6.61 -33.23 4.82
CA ALA A 401 -5.69 -34.36 4.58
C ALA A 401 -6.39 -35.71 4.37
N ASP A 402 -7.66 -35.85 4.78
CA ASP A 402 -8.48 -37.06 4.60
C ASP A 402 -9.21 -37.11 3.24
N ARG A 403 -9.05 -36.10 2.37
CA ARG A 403 -9.71 -36.01 1.07
C ARG A 403 -8.97 -36.68 -0.08
N GLY A 404 -7.84 -37.33 0.19
CA GLY A 404 -7.03 -38.02 -0.79
C GLY A 404 -5.77 -37.24 -1.15
N ASP A 405 -5.34 -37.35 -2.40
CA ASP A 405 -4.18 -36.62 -2.92
C ASP A 405 -4.51 -35.14 -3.12
N PHE A 406 -3.46 -34.31 -3.21
CA PHE A 406 -3.60 -32.91 -3.58
C PHE A 406 -4.25 -32.77 -4.97
N PRO A 407 -5.00 -31.68 -5.22
CA PRO A 407 -5.56 -31.44 -6.54
C PRO A 407 -4.46 -31.27 -7.59
N GLU A 408 -4.81 -31.54 -8.85
CA GLU A 408 -3.88 -31.33 -9.96
C GLU A 408 -3.46 -29.85 -10.04
N ALA A 409 -2.16 -29.61 -10.25
CA ALA A 409 -1.61 -28.26 -10.25
C ALA A 409 -2.29 -27.32 -11.26
N ARG A 410 -2.72 -27.86 -12.42
CA ARG A 410 -3.43 -27.08 -13.45
C ARG A 410 -4.78 -26.57 -12.94
N GLU A 411 -5.50 -27.41 -12.20
CA GLU A 411 -6.78 -27.05 -11.59
C GLU A 411 -6.58 -25.97 -10.53
N SER A 412 -5.60 -26.12 -9.65
CA SER A 412 -5.28 -25.11 -8.62
C SER A 412 -4.91 -23.77 -9.23
N ILE A 413 -4.13 -23.76 -10.32
CA ILE A 413 -3.80 -22.54 -11.06
C ILE A 413 -5.08 -21.89 -11.62
N LEU A 414 -5.94 -22.64 -12.31
CA LEU A 414 -7.17 -22.10 -12.87
C LEU A 414 -8.12 -21.57 -11.80
N VAL A 415 -8.35 -22.34 -10.73
CA VAL A 415 -9.16 -21.93 -9.58
C VAL A 415 -8.59 -20.67 -8.93
N SER A 416 -7.26 -20.55 -8.79
CA SER A 416 -6.64 -19.35 -8.23
C SER A 416 -6.93 -18.09 -9.07
N LYS A 417 -6.90 -18.22 -10.42
CA LYS A 417 -7.23 -17.11 -11.33
C LYS A 417 -8.71 -16.76 -11.27
N ILE A 418 -9.59 -17.76 -11.25
CA ILE A 418 -11.03 -17.55 -11.16
C ILE A 418 -11.40 -16.87 -9.83
N ASN A 419 -10.89 -17.37 -8.71
CA ASN A 419 -11.14 -16.79 -7.40
C ASN A 419 -10.64 -15.35 -7.33
N THR A 420 -9.44 -15.08 -7.88
CA THR A 420 -8.90 -13.72 -7.99
C THR A 420 -9.86 -12.81 -8.75
N TRP A 421 -10.38 -13.24 -9.90
CA TRP A 421 -11.40 -12.47 -10.62
C TRP A 421 -12.67 -12.25 -9.79
N LEU A 422 -13.20 -13.29 -9.15
CA LEU A 422 -14.44 -13.19 -8.38
C LEU A 422 -14.32 -12.21 -7.21
N VAL A 423 -13.23 -12.27 -6.42
CA VAL A 423 -13.04 -11.33 -5.31
C VAL A 423 -12.86 -9.89 -5.79
N ARG A 424 -12.21 -9.68 -6.95
CA ARG A 424 -12.03 -8.34 -7.52
C ARG A 424 -13.35 -7.76 -8.04
N LEU A 425 -14.20 -8.58 -8.66
CA LEU A 425 -15.53 -8.18 -9.10
C LEU A 425 -16.47 -7.90 -7.93
N LEU A 426 -16.41 -8.69 -6.86
CA LEU A 426 -17.13 -8.38 -5.62
C LEU A 426 -16.67 -7.05 -5.01
N ALA A 427 -15.36 -6.74 -5.07
CA ALA A 427 -14.87 -5.45 -4.58
C ALA A 427 -15.47 -4.26 -5.33
N LEU A 428 -15.73 -4.39 -6.64
CA LEU A 428 -16.47 -3.37 -7.41
C LEU A 428 -17.90 -3.22 -6.89
N ASP A 429 -18.60 -4.32 -6.59
CA ASP A 429 -19.95 -4.26 -6.03
C ASP A 429 -19.99 -3.49 -4.71
N LEU A 430 -18.98 -3.66 -3.86
CA LEU A 430 -18.84 -2.96 -2.57
C LEU A 430 -18.66 -1.44 -2.69
N THR A 431 -18.35 -0.92 -3.89
CA THR A 431 -18.32 0.53 -4.15
C THR A 431 -19.73 1.12 -4.33
N GLY A 432 -20.78 0.30 -4.36
CA GLY A 432 -22.15 0.74 -4.67
C GLY A 432 -22.40 1.01 -6.17
N GLN A 433 -21.36 0.97 -7.00
CA GLN A 433 -21.44 1.13 -8.46
C GLN A 433 -21.54 -0.22 -9.20
N GLY A 434 -21.80 -1.31 -8.47
CA GLY A 434 -21.79 -2.68 -8.99
C GLY A 434 -22.74 -2.90 -10.17
N SER A 435 -23.95 -2.32 -10.15
CA SER A 435 -24.93 -2.46 -11.24
C SER A 435 -24.34 -2.06 -12.59
N ASP A 436 -23.64 -0.93 -12.60
CA ASP A 436 -23.18 -0.27 -13.82
C ASP A 436 -21.80 -0.81 -14.21
N LEU A 437 -20.88 -0.92 -13.25
CA LEU A 437 -19.51 -1.38 -13.51
C LEU A 437 -19.45 -2.86 -13.87
N LEU A 438 -20.36 -3.69 -13.34
CA LEU A 438 -20.42 -5.10 -13.67
C LEU A 438 -21.16 -5.35 -14.99
N SER A 439 -22.00 -4.42 -15.46
CA SER A 439 -22.84 -4.59 -16.66
C SER A 439 -22.05 -5.06 -17.89
N LYS A 440 -20.82 -4.56 -18.09
CA LYS A 440 -19.94 -4.99 -19.19
C LYS A 440 -19.57 -6.48 -19.13
N TYR A 441 -19.43 -7.04 -17.93
CA TYR A 441 -19.17 -8.47 -17.71
C TYR A 441 -20.44 -9.33 -17.74
N ARG A 442 -21.61 -8.71 -17.50
CA ARG A 442 -22.92 -9.39 -17.66
C ARG A 442 -23.35 -9.49 -19.13
N ASN A 443 -22.91 -8.53 -19.95
CA ASN A 443 -23.39 -8.38 -21.32
C ASN A 443 -22.36 -8.71 -22.41
N SER A 444 -21.10 -9.00 -22.06
CA SER A 444 -20.06 -9.32 -23.04
C SER A 444 -18.92 -10.18 -22.47
N ASP A 445 -18.14 -10.82 -23.37
CA ASP A 445 -16.97 -11.66 -23.03
C ASP A 445 -15.76 -10.81 -22.62
N GLN A 446 -15.87 -10.09 -21.51
CA GLN A 446 -14.79 -9.28 -20.93
C GLN A 446 -13.77 -10.12 -20.13
N LEU A 447 -14.02 -11.43 -20.00
CA LEU A 447 -13.14 -12.38 -19.31
C LEU A 447 -12.17 -13.08 -20.26
N TRP A 448 -11.81 -12.42 -21.36
CA TRP A 448 -10.94 -12.98 -22.41
C TRP A 448 -9.63 -13.56 -21.87
N GLN A 449 -8.94 -12.88 -20.94
CA GLN A 449 -7.71 -13.42 -20.34
C GLN A 449 -7.97 -14.73 -19.59
N LEU A 450 -9.07 -14.82 -18.85
CA LEU A 450 -9.45 -16.04 -18.15
C LEU A 450 -9.79 -17.15 -19.16
N ARG A 451 -10.48 -16.82 -20.25
CA ARG A 451 -10.76 -17.73 -21.35
C ARG A 451 -9.46 -18.28 -21.97
N GLN A 452 -8.47 -17.42 -22.23
CA GLN A 452 -7.17 -17.87 -22.75
C GLN A 452 -6.46 -18.85 -21.80
N TYR A 453 -6.56 -18.64 -20.49
CA TYR A 453 -6.01 -19.61 -19.54
C TYR A 453 -6.75 -20.94 -19.61
N LEU A 454 -8.08 -20.92 -19.67
CA LEU A 454 -8.89 -22.14 -19.77
C LEU A 454 -8.60 -22.90 -21.07
N ASP A 455 -8.54 -22.19 -22.20
CA ASP A 455 -8.15 -22.75 -23.50
C ASP A 455 -6.72 -23.32 -23.47
N GLY A 456 -5.78 -22.60 -22.86
CA GLY A 456 -4.37 -23.02 -22.79
C GLY A 456 -4.11 -24.27 -21.96
N TYR A 457 -4.95 -24.54 -20.96
CA TYR A 457 -4.90 -25.78 -20.17
C TYR A 457 -5.79 -26.90 -20.70
N ASP A 458 -6.66 -26.59 -21.68
CA ASP A 458 -7.60 -27.52 -22.32
C ASP A 458 -8.57 -28.19 -21.34
N LEU A 459 -9.01 -27.45 -20.32
CA LEU A 459 -9.88 -27.96 -19.25
C LEU A 459 -11.25 -27.28 -19.25
N ARG A 460 -12.29 -28.07 -19.00
CA ARG A 460 -13.66 -27.58 -18.73
C ARG A 460 -14.21 -28.14 -17.42
N ILE A 461 -15.19 -27.44 -16.85
CA ILE A 461 -15.86 -27.83 -15.61
C ILE A 461 -17.16 -28.57 -15.94
N THR A 462 -17.26 -29.81 -15.46
CA THR A 462 -18.47 -30.64 -15.57
C THR A 462 -19.60 -30.14 -14.65
N PRO A 463 -20.86 -30.56 -14.88
CA PRO A 463 -21.99 -30.19 -14.01
C PRO A 463 -21.79 -30.53 -12.51
N ASP A 464 -21.03 -31.57 -12.19
CA ASP A 464 -20.72 -31.98 -10.82
C ASP A 464 -19.47 -31.28 -10.22
N GLY A 465 -18.87 -30.34 -10.96
CA GLY A 465 -17.74 -29.53 -10.50
C GLY A 465 -16.41 -30.29 -10.52
N ARG A 466 -16.21 -31.17 -11.51
CA ARG A 466 -14.91 -31.78 -11.81
C ARG A 466 -14.31 -31.11 -13.04
N TRP A 467 -12.99 -31.20 -13.15
CA TRP A 467 -12.29 -30.79 -14.36
C TRP A 467 -12.16 -31.99 -15.31
N GLU A 468 -12.35 -31.74 -16.60
CA GLU A 468 -12.09 -32.73 -17.65
C GLU A 468 -11.44 -32.07 -18.86
N ALA A 469 -10.63 -32.82 -19.59
CA ALA A 469 -10.06 -32.36 -20.85
C ALA A 469 -11.17 -32.11 -21.87
N ARG A 470 -11.07 -31.07 -22.71
CA ARG A 470 -12.00 -30.92 -23.83
C ARG A 470 -11.69 -31.98 -24.88
N THR A 471 -12.55 -32.98 -25.00
CA THR A 471 -12.55 -33.84 -26.19
C THR A 471 -12.93 -32.97 -27.40
N THR A 472 -11.98 -32.81 -28.33
CA THR A 472 -12.15 -32.11 -29.61
C THR A 472 -13.23 -32.71 -30.48
#